data_AF-A0A1V4XV65-F1
#
_entry.id   AF-A0A1V4XV65-F1
#
_cell.length_a   1.000
_cell.length_b   1.000
_cell.length_c   1.000
_cell.angle_alpha   90.00
_cell.angle_beta   90.00
_cell.angle_gamma   90.00
#
_symmetry.space_group_name_H-M   'P 1'
#
loop_
_entity.id
_entity.type
_entity.pdbx_description
1 polymer ?
#
loop_
_entity_poly.entity_id
_entity_poly.type
_entity_poly.pdbx_seq_one_letter_code
_entity_poly.pdbx_strand_id
1 'polypeptide(L)'
;MEEQTIIETQQETGLTPITDDTLISLAEQAEKRIDAMNKIKRVAIKLTNRHDWTDQGGKPYLQVSGAEKIARMFGISWRISEPIKETYDGGHFAFTYKGYFSLAGATIEAIGTRSSKDGFFKKYSGRGDDRVELPASEIDGGDVKKSAYTNCIGNGITRLLGIRNLTYEDLQEFAGITSDMIGRVDYKKKGKADAGIQEEAVKKVVSKISDVRKQTGRTKSGKDFTKYIIRNGNSEYSTLSESNARIAKKTMDSDLWAEIHYKSTQYGNDLTEICICDPPVGEPSDREAA
;
A
#
# COMPACT_ATOMS: atom_id res chain seq x y z
N MET A 1 -24.17 59.73 21.98
CA MET A 1 -23.02 58.82 22.06
C MET A 1 -23.24 57.80 20.95
N GLU A 2 -22.63 58.05 19.79
CA GLU A 2 -22.62 57.11 18.66
C GLU A 2 -21.22 56.49 18.63
N GLU A 3 -21.16 55.16 18.78
CA GLU A 3 -19.94 54.38 18.70
C GLU A 3 -19.47 54.30 17.24
N GLN A 4 -18.25 54.77 16.99
CA GLN A 4 -17.57 54.59 15.71
C GLN A 4 -16.91 53.20 15.70
N THR A 5 -17.41 52.33 14.84
CA THR A 5 -16.85 51.01 14.56
C THR A 5 -15.58 51.17 13.69
N ILE A 6 -14.41 50.85 14.25
CA ILE A 6 -13.16 50.76 13.50
C ILE A 6 -13.15 49.41 12.78
N ILE A 7 -13.21 49.44 11.44
CA ILE A 7 -13.05 48.25 10.61
C ILE A 7 -11.54 48.11 10.32
N GLU A 8 -10.89 47.13 10.95
CA GLU A 8 -9.53 46.72 10.61
C GLU A 8 -9.53 45.99 9.26
N THR A 9 -9.00 46.66 8.24
CA THR A 9 -8.77 46.08 6.91
C THR A 9 -7.68 45.02 7.01
N GLN A 10 -8.03 43.75 6.75
CA GLN A 10 -7.05 42.67 6.62
C GLN A 10 -6.12 42.93 5.44
N GLN A 11 -4.82 43.00 5.72
CA GLN A 11 -3.77 43.09 4.72
C GLN A 11 -3.71 41.79 3.92
N GLU A 12 -3.99 41.84 2.62
CA GLU A 12 -3.72 40.75 1.68
C GLU A 12 -2.23 40.39 1.73
N THR A 13 -1.91 39.19 2.22
CA THR A 13 -0.58 38.61 2.13
C THR A 13 -0.31 38.26 0.67
N GLY A 14 0.28 39.22 -0.07
CA GLY A 14 0.78 39.00 -1.41
C GLY A 14 1.72 37.81 -1.46
N LEU A 15 1.46 36.88 -2.38
CA LEU A 15 2.36 35.78 -2.71
C LEU A 15 3.69 36.36 -3.20
N THR A 16 4.72 36.29 -2.35
CA THR A 16 6.08 36.66 -2.75
C THR A 16 6.54 35.75 -3.89
N PRO A 17 6.98 36.29 -5.04
CA PRO A 17 7.50 35.48 -6.13
C PRO A 17 8.71 34.68 -5.64
N ILE A 18 8.71 33.37 -5.89
CA ILE A 18 9.90 32.55 -5.63
C ILE A 18 10.95 32.97 -6.66
N THR A 19 12.04 33.61 -6.20
CA THR A 19 13.16 33.99 -7.07
C THR A 19 14.03 32.77 -7.39
N ASP A 20 14.79 32.82 -8.50
CA ASP A 20 15.69 31.74 -8.90
C ASP A 20 16.71 31.38 -7.80
N ASP A 21 17.24 32.38 -7.08
CA ASP A 21 18.13 32.17 -5.93
C ASP A 21 17.45 31.43 -4.77
N THR A 22 16.15 31.69 -4.56
CA THR A 22 15.33 30.98 -3.56
C THR A 22 15.12 29.52 -3.98
N LEU A 23 14.90 29.25 -5.27
CA LEU A 23 14.77 27.89 -5.81
C LEU A 23 16.07 27.09 -5.66
N ILE A 24 17.22 27.70 -5.99
CA ILE A 24 18.53 27.06 -5.85
C ILE A 24 18.81 26.73 -4.37
N SER A 25 18.57 27.68 -3.45
CA SER A 25 18.75 27.44 -2.02
C SER A 25 17.83 26.33 -1.49
N LEU A 26 16.58 26.25 -1.96
CA LEU A 26 15.66 25.18 -1.61
C LEU A 26 16.17 23.81 -2.10
N ALA A 27 16.71 23.74 -3.31
CA ALA A 27 17.28 22.52 -3.87
C ALA A 27 18.49 22.03 -3.05
N GLU A 28 19.45 22.91 -2.75
CA GLU A 28 20.62 22.56 -1.93
C GLU A 28 20.24 22.08 -0.52
N GLN A 29 19.23 22.71 0.09
CA GLN A 29 18.71 22.28 1.39
C GLN A 29 18.03 20.91 1.29
N ALA A 30 17.33 20.62 0.19
CA ALA A 30 16.71 19.33 -0.04
C ALA A 30 17.77 18.22 -0.16
N GLU A 31 18.85 18.45 -0.91
CA GLU A 31 19.96 17.49 -1.02
C GLU A 31 20.60 17.19 0.34
N LYS A 32 20.90 18.23 1.13
CA LYS A 32 21.42 18.06 2.50
C LYS A 32 20.47 17.25 3.39
N ARG A 33 19.16 17.44 3.24
CA ARG A 33 18.14 16.67 3.97
C ARG A 33 18.09 15.21 3.51
N ILE A 34 18.24 14.94 2.21
CA ILE A 34 18.32 13.58 1.68
C ILE A 34 19.53 12.85 2.26
N ASP A 35 20.70 13.49 2.28
CA ASP A 35 21.91 12.92 2.86
C ASP A 35 21.77 12.63 4.35
N ALA A 36 21.16 13.56 5.10
CA ALA A 36 20.87 13.35 6.51
C ALA A 36 19.91 12.16 6.71
N MET A 37 18.86 12.06 5.89
CA MET A 37 17.88 10.97 5.95
C MET A 37 18.53 9.61 5.64
N ASN A 38 19.39 9.54 4.63
CA ASN A 38 20.12 8.32 4.28
C ASN A 38 21.04 7.87 5.43
N LYS A 39 21.70 8.81 6.11
CA LYS A 39 22.52 8.51 7.30
C LYS A 39 21.65 8.01 8.47
N ILE A 40 20.51 8.65 8.72
CA ILE A 40 19.56 8.23 9.76
C ILE A 40 19.05 6.81 9.47
N LYS A 41 18.60 6.55 8.24
CA LYS A 41 18.13 5.23 7.79
C LYS A 41 19.20 4.14 8.02
N ARG A 42 20.43 4.40 7.58
CA ARG A 42 21.56 3.48 7.76
C ARG A 42 21.81 3.17 9.23
N VAL A 43 21.88 4.19 10.08
CA VAL A 43 22.14 4.00 11.52
C VAL A 43 20.97 3.25 12.17
N ALA A 44 19.73 3.63 11.85
CA ALA A 44 18.54 2.98 12.38
C ALA A 44 18.53 1.47 12.09
N ILE A 45 18.81 1.08 10.84
CA ILE A 45 18.85 -0.33 10.44
C ILE A 45 20.01 -1.08 11.12
N LYS A 46 21.19 -0.46 11.22
CA LYS A 46 22.36 -1.06 11.91
C LYS A 46 22.14 -1.36 13.39
N LEU A 47 21.23 -0.66 14.06
CA LEU A 47 20.90 -0.89 15.46
C LEU A 47 19.99 -2.11 15.68
N THR A 48 19.36 -2.58 14.61
CA THR A 48 18.44 -3.73 14.67
C THR A 48 19.19 -5.04 14.46
N ASN A 49 18.53 -6.15 14.80
CA ASN A 49 18.97 -7.49 14.44
C ASN A 49 17.83 -8.28 13.79
N ARG A 50 18.11 -9.48 13.27
CA ARG A 50 17.12 -10.33 12.57
C ARG A 50 15.81 -10.55 13.35
N HIS A 51 15.83 -10.53 14.68
CA HIS A 51 14.65 -10.73 15.51
C HIS A 51 13.76 -9.49 15.65
N ASP A 52 14.25 -8.33 15.23
CA ASP A 52 13.47 -7.10 15.15
C ASP A 52 12.69 -6.98 13.85
N TRP A 53 12.83 -7.94 12.93
CA TRP A 53 12.19 -7.94 11.62
C TRP A 53 11.29 -9.14 11.42
N THR A 54 10.30 -8.99 10.55
CA THR A 54 9.43 -10.07 10.10
C THR A 54 9.08 -9.84 8.65
N ASP A 55 9.13 -10.88 7.83
CA ASP A 55 8.57 -10.84 6.49
C ASP A 55 7.04 -10.83 6.62
N GLN A 56 6.43 -9.73 6.17
CA GLN A 56 4.98 -9.63 6.06
C GLN A 56 4.60 -9.49 4.59
N GLY A 57 4.22 -10.61 3.98
CA GLY A 57 3.77 -10.64 2.59
C GLY A 57 4.86 -10.22 1.60
N GLY A 58 6.10 -10.65 1.82
CA GLY A 58 7.25 -10.36 0.95
C GLY A 58 7.91 -9.01 1.22
N LYS A 59 7.58 -8.33 2.32
CA LYS A 59 8.16 -7.05 2.71
C LYS A 59 8.72 -7.11 4.13
N PRO A 60 9.90 -6.53 4.40
CA PRO A 60 10.42 -6.48 5.74
C PRO A 60 9.61 -5.51 6.60
N TYR A 61 9.11 -6.00 7.73
CA TYR A 61 8.36 -5.23 8.70
C TYR A 61 9.14 -5.12 10.01
N LEU A 62 9.46 -3.88 10.39
CA LEU A 62 10.12 -3.57 11.65
C LEU A 62 9.15 -3.79 12.82
N GLN A 63 9.51 -4.71 13.72
CA GLN A 63 8.80 -4.92 14.97
C GLN A 63 9.07 -3.79 15.97
N VAL A 64 8.19 -3.67 16.97
CA VAL A 64 8.31 -2.62 18.00
C VAL A 64 9.64 -2.69 18.75
N SER A 65 10.20 -3.89 18.97
CA SER A 65 11.48 -4.06 19.65
C SER A 65 12.61 -3.34 18.92
N GLY A 66 12.60 -3.39 17.58
CA GLY A 66 13.55 -2.66 16.74
C GLY A 66 13.29 -1.16 16.77
N ALA A 67 12.02 -0.75 16.69
CA ALA A 67 11.64 0.66 16.80
C ALA A 67 12.10 1.27 18.15
N GLU A 68 11.92 0.58 19.27
CA GLU A 68 12.33 1.05 20.60
C GLU A 68 13.86 1.17 20.74
N LYS A 69 14.63 0.24 20.16
CA LYS A 69 16.11 0.35 20.10
C LYS A 69 16.54 1.60 19.35
N ILE A 70 15.93 1.83 18.18
CA ILE A 70 16.18 3.02 17.37
C ILE A 70 15.82 4.27 18.15
N ALA A 71 14.64 4.31 18.76
CA ALA A 71 14.16 5.48 19.49
C ALA A 71 15.07 5.89 20.64
N ARG A 72 15.60 4.91 21.40
CA ARG A 72 16.55 5.17 22.48
C ARG A 72 17.83 5.82 21.97
N MET A 73 18.35 5.38 20.82
CA MET A 73 19.55 5.98 20.24
C MET A 73 19.28 7.43 19.80
N PHE A 74 18.18 7.68 19.08
CA PHE A 74 17.88 9.02 18.60
C PHE A 74 17.36 9.98 19.69
N GLY A 75 17.16 9.51 20.93
CA GLY A 75 16.60 10.33 22.00
C GLY A 75 15.14 10.71 21.75
N ILE A 76 14.39 9.85 21.07
CA ILE A 76 12.97 10.07 20.82
C ILE A 76 12.21 9.88 22.13
N SER A 77 11.39 10.87 22.47
CA SER A 77 10.46 10.80 23.59
C SER A 77 9.03 10.73 23.08
N TRP A 78 8.12 10.18 23.89
CA TRP A 78 6.70 10.18 23.55
C TRP A 78 5.80 10.25 24.78
N ARG A 79 4.61 10.78 24.54
CA ARG A 79 3.49 10.74 25.47
C ARG A 79 2.29 10.12 24.77
N ILE A 80 1.70 9.10 25.37
CA ILE A 80 0.54 8.39 24.83
C ILE A 80 -0.66 8.70 25.71
N SER A 81 -1.77 9.07 25.06
CA SER A 81 -3.04 9.34 25.73
C SER A 81 -3.72 8.03 26.12
N GLU A 82 -4.66 8.08 27.06
CA GLU A 82 -5.53 6.92 27.33
C GLU A 82 -6.26 6.47 26.03
N PRO A 83 -6.44 5.16 25.83
CA PRO A 83 -7.06 4.68 24.61
C PRO A 83 -8.57 4.85 24.64
N ILE A 84 -9.13 5.07 23.46
CA ILE A 84 -10.57 4.97 23.24
C ILE A 84 -10.90 3.49 22.98
N LYS A 85 -11.88 2.97 23.71
CA LYS A 85 -12.46 1.64 23.45
C LYS A 85 -13.74 1.80 22.64
N GLU A 86 -13.79 1.17 21.48
CA GLU A 86 -14.98 1.10 20.64
C GLU A 86 -15.55 -0.32 20.70
N THR A 87 -16.85 -0.46 20.92
CA THR A 87 -17.56 -1.75 20.88
C THR A 87 -18.40 -1.85 19.62
N TYR A 88 -18.42 -3.04 19.03
CA TYR A 88 -19.14 -3.37 17.81
C TYR A 88 -20.10 -4.54 18.06
N ASP A 89 -20.98 -4.78 17.09
CA ASP A 89 -21.89 -5.92 17.11
C ASP A 89 -21.15 -7.26 17.27
N GLY A 90 -21.82 -8.19 17.95
CA GLY A 90 -21.27 -9.52 18.25
C GLY A 90 -20.23 -9.54 19.37
N GLY A 91 -20.16 -8.48 20.19
CA GLY A 91 -19.23 -8.39 21.33
C GLY A 91 -17.79 -8.06 20.94
N HIS A 92 -17.55 -7.76 19.66
CA HIS A 92 -16.24 -7.30 19.20
C HIS A 92 -15.93 -5.89 19.72
N PHE A 93 -14.66 -5.59 19.89
CA PHE A 93 -14.18 -4.29 20.29
C PHE A 93 -12.85 -3.94 19.61
N ALA A 94 -12.50 -2.65 19.62
CA ALA A 94 -11.19 -2.13 19.24
C ALA A 94 -10.67 -1.15 20.29
N PHE A 95 -9.34 -1.00 20.33
CA PHE A 95 -8.67 0.04 21.10
C PHE A 95 -7.88 0.92 20.15
N THR A 96 -8.00 2.23 20.34
CA THR A 96 -7.28 3.26 19.57
C THR A 96 -6.49 4.15 20.52
N TYR A 97 -5.18 4.19 20.34
CA TYR A 97 -4.26 5.07 21.04
C TYR A 97 -3.86 6.25 20.16
N LYS A 98 -3.72 7.42 20.79
CA LYS A 98 -3.11 8.61 20.21
C LYS A 98 -1.84 8.95 20.98
N GLY A 99 -0.71 8.96 20.28
CA GLY A 99 0.60 9.30 20.83
C GLY A 99 1.21 10.54 20.18
N TYR A 100 1.94 11.30 20.97
CA TYR A 100 2.74 12.44 20.55
C TYR A 100 4.22 12.07 20.69
N PHE A 101 4.96 12.09 19.59
CA PHE A 101 6.36 11.66 19.52
C PHE A 101 7.23 12.86 19.17
N SER A 102 8.30 13.07 19.94
CA SER A 102 9.12 14.27 19.85
C SER A 102 10.60 13.94 19.67
N LEU A 103 11.24 14.66 18.76
CA LEU A 103 12.68 14.59 18.46
C LEU A 103 13.17 15.97 18.04
N ALA A 104 14.23 16.47 18.69
CA ALA A 104 14.91 17.71 18.30
C ALA A 104 13.95 18.91 18.07
N GLY A 105 12.94 19.07 18.93
CA GLY A 105 11.94 20.14 18.84
C GLY A 105 10.77 19.88 17.89
N ALA A 106 10.86 18.89 17.00
CA ALA A 106 9.73 18.44 16.20
C ALA A 106 8.84 17.50 17.02
N THR A 107 7.52 17.62 16.85
CA THR A 107 6.54 16.71 17.44
C THR A 107 5.55 16.27 16.38
N ILE A 108 5.25 14.98 16.31
CA ILE A 108 4.21 14.42 15.45
C ILE A 108 3.14 13.71 16.27
N GLU A 109 1.94 13.64 15.70
CA GLU A 109 0.88 12.76 16.18
C GLU A 109 0.92 11.41 15.42
N ALA A 110 0.77 10.31 16.16
CA ALA A 110 0.62 8.98 15.59
C ALA A 110 -0.53 8.22 16.28
N ILE A 111 -1.23 7.40 15.50
CA ILE A 111 -2.33 6.57 15.94
C ILE A 111 -1.92 5.10 15.87
N GLY A 112 -2.33 4.33 16.88
CA GLY A 112 -2.25 2.87 16.87
C GLY A 112 -3.60 2.26 17.21
N THR A 113 -4.10 1.40 16.33
CA THR A 113 -5.41 0.76 16.49
C THR A 113 -5.29 -0.74 16.29
N ARG A 114 -5.98 -1.50 17.14
CA ARG A 114 -6.17 -2.95 16.95
C ARG A 114 -7.60 -3.34 17.25
N SER A 115 -8.08 -4.33 16.50
CA SER A 115 -9.43 -4.85 16.63
C SER A 115 -9.40 -6.30 17.08
N SER A 116 -10.32 -6.67 17.96
CA SER A 116 -10.61 -8.08 18.27
C SER A 116 -11.03 -8.89 17.04
N LYS A 117 -11.42 -8.24 15.93
CA LYS A 117 -11.70 -8.92 14.65
C LYS A 117 -10.42 -9.37 13.92
N ASP A 118 -9.25 -8.87 14.31
CA ASP A 118 -7.98 -9.23 13.68
C ASP A 118 -7.70 -10.72 13.91
N GLY A 119 -7.29 -11.42 12.85
CA GLY A 119 -7.09 -12.87 12.89
C GLY A 119 -6.10 -13.36 13.94
N PHE A 120 -5.19 -12.48 14.39
CA PHE A 120 -4.23 -12.72 15.44
C PHE A 120 -4.88 -12.98 16.82
N PHE A 121 -6.01 -12.32 17.12
CA PHE A 121 -6.68 -12.45 18.42
C PHE A 121 -7.76 -13.52 18.46
N LYS A 122 -8.16 -14.04 17.29
CA LYS A 122 -9.19 -15.08 17.19
C LYS A 122 -8.74 -16.34 17.94
N LYS A 123 -9.57 -16.79 18.87
CA LYS A 123 -9.40 -18.07 19.58
C LYS A 123 -10.20 -19.15 18.87
N TYR A 124 -9.75 -20.39 19.03
CA TYR A 124 -10.40 -21.53 18.41
C TYR A 124 -10.38 -22.71 19.38
N SER A 125 -11.46 -23.50 19.37
CA SER A 125 -11.52 -24.80 20.02
C SER A 125 -11.21 -25.92 19.02
N GLY A 126 -10.83 -27.09 19.52
CA GLY A 126 -10.48 -28.25 18.69
C GLY A 126 -9.05 -28.21 18.10
N ARG A 127 -8.72 -29.21 17.28
CA ARG A 127 -7.44 -29.34 16.56
C ARG A 127 -7.71 -29.78 15.13
N GLY A 128 -6.88 -29.35 14.18
CA GLY A 128 -7.01 -29.77 12.78
C GLY A 128 -8.27 -29.23 12.11
N ASP A 129 -9.03 -30.11 11.46
CA ASP A 129 -10.22 -29.77 10.67
C ASP A 129 -11.47 -29.48 11.52
N ASP A 130 -11.49 -29.93 12.78
CA ASP A 130 -12.58 -29.65 13.74
C ASP A 130 -12.42 -28.28 14.43
N ARG A 131 -11.58 -27.41 13.87
CA ARG A 131 -11.25 -26.12 14.47
C ARG A 131 -12.41 -25.14 14.32
N VAL A 132 -13.09 -24.83 15.41
CA VAL A 132 -14.21 -23.88 15.44
C VAL A 132 -13.75 -22.55 16.04
N GLU A 133 -14.08 -21.43 15.37
CA GLU A 133 -13.79 -20.10 15.88
C GLU A 133 -14.64 -19.82 17.13
N LEU A 134 -13.99 -19.42 18.21
CA LEU A 134 -14.65 -19.08 19.47
C LEU A 134 -15.22 -17.65 19.41
N PRO A 135 -16.29 -17.36 20.18
CA PRO A 135 -16.93 -16.05 20.17
C PRO A 135 -15.99 -14.95 20.69
N ALA A 136 -16.31 -13.70 20.37
CA ALA A 136 -15.52 -12.53 20.75
C ALA A 136 -15.35 -12.36 22.26
N SER A 137 -16.24 -12.95 23.08
CA SER A 137 -16.13 -12.97 24.54
C SER A 137 -14.90 -13.73 25.05
N GLU A 138 -14.37 -14.67 24.27
CA GLU A 138 -13.14 -15.43 24.59
C GLU A 138 -11.86 -14.65 24.23
N ILE A 139 -11.99 -13.47 23.62
CA ILE A 139 -10.85 -12.63 23.26
C ILE A 139 -10.47 -11.75 24.44
N ASP A 140 -9.22 -11.88 24.90
CA ASP A 140 -8.68 -11.03 25.96
C ASP A 140 -8.53 -9.58 25.48
N GLY A 141 -9.31 -8.67 26.07
CA GLY A 141 -9.22 -7.25 25.79
C GLY A 141 -7.88 -6.62 26.18
N GLY A 142 -7.17 -7.19 27.15
CA GLY A 142 -5.82 -6.79 27.53
C GLY A 142 -4.82 -6.99 26.40
N ASP A 143 -4.90 -8.10 25.68
CA ASP A 143 -4.01 -8.38 24.54
C ASP A 143 -4.26 -7.42 23.38
N VAL A 144 -5.53 -7.15 23.05
CA VAL A 144 -5.89 -6.19 22.00
C VAL A 144 -5.44 -4.77 22.39
N LYS A 145 -5.65 -4.38 23.65
CA LYS A 145 -5.23 -3.07 24.19
C LYS A 145 -3.70 -2.90 24.11
N LYS A 146 -2.93 -3.89 24.60
CA LYS A 146 -1.46 -3.88 24.54
C LYS A 146 -0.96 -3.84 23.10
N SER A 147 -1.58 -4.61 22.20
CA SER A 147 -1.19 -4.63 20.79
C SER A 147 -1.46 -3.29 20.08
N ALA A 148 -2.57 -2.61 20.40
CA ALA A 148 -2.84 -1.25 19.90
C ALA A 148 -1.80 -0.24 20.39
N TYR A 149 -1.41 -0.33 21.68
CA TYR A 149 -0.36 0.49 22.27
C TYR A 149 0.99 0.28 21.57
N THR A 150 1.39 -0.99 21.41
CA THR A 150 2.59 -1.39 20.66
C THR A 150 2.57 -0.88 19.22
N ASN A 151 1.42 -0.94 18.54
CA ASN A 151 1.28 -0.41 17.18
C ASN A 151 1.46 1.12 17.15
N CYS A 152 0.94 1.85 18.14
CA CYS A 152 1.12 3.29 18.26
C CYS A 152 2.60 3.67 18.39
N ILE A 153 3.36 2.95 19.23
CA ILE A 153 4.80 3.16 19.42
C ILE A 153 5.58 2.92 18.12
N GLY A 154 5.40 1.76 17.50
CA GLY A 154 6.09 1.42 16.24
C GLY A 154 5.79 2.43 15.13
N ASN A 155 4.51 2.81 14.97
CA ASN A 155 4.10 3.81 13.98
C ASN A 155 4.70 5.19 14.25
N GLY A 156 4.68 5.64 15.51
CA GLY A 156 5.20 6.96 15.89
C GLY A 156 6.69 7.11 15.63
N ILE A 157 7.48 6.13 16.07
CA ILE A 157 8.93 6.14 15.90
C ILE A 157 9.31 6.11 14.41
N THR A 158 8.75 5.16 13.66
CA THR A 158 9.09 5.00 12.23
C THR A 158 8.63 6.18 11.38
N ARG A 159 7.48 6.80 11.72
CA ARG A 159 6.99 8.01 11.04
C ARG A 159 7.84 9.23 11.35
N LEU A 160 8.25 9.41 12.61
CA LEU A 160 9.07 10.56 13.02
C LEU A 160 10.44 10.55 12.36
N LEU A 161 11.05 9.36 12.21
CA LEU A 161 12.35 9.20 11.56
C LEU A 161 12.29 9.05 10.05
N GLY A 162 11.10 8.92 9.45
CA GLY A 162 10.97 8.74 7.99
C GLY A 162 11.45 7.38 7.48
N ILE A 163 11.58 6.36 8.34
CA ILE A 163 12.16 5.04 8.01
C ILE A 163 11.10 3.96 7.73
N ARG A 164 10.03 4.34 7.02
CA ARG A 164 8.97 3.40 6.61
C ARG A 164 9.25 2.85 5.21
N ASN A 165 8.62 1.71 4.90
CA ASN A 165 8.71 1.06 3.59
C ASN A 165 10.14 0.67 3.20
N LEU A 166 10.90 0.15 4.16
CA LEU A 166 12.25 -0.37 3.90
C LEU A 166 12.19 -1.59 3.00
N THR A 167 13.24 -1.78 2.21
CA THR A 167 13.36 -2.91 1.30
C THR A 167 14.35 -3.96 1.82
N TYR A 168 14.36 -5.15 1.22
CA TYR A 168 15.38 -6.15 1.56
C TYR A 168 16.78 -5.71 1.14
N GLU A 169 16.89 -4.90 0.10
CA GLU A 169 18.15 -4.27 -0.31
C GLU A 169 18.68 -3.34 0.79
N ASP A 170 17.82 -2.49 1.39
CA ASP A 170 18.21 -1.65 2.52
C ASP A 170 18.70 -2.49 3.72
N LEU A 171 17.97 -3.56 4.07
CA LEU A 171 18.30 -4.44 5.18
C LEU A 171 19.62 -5.18 4.93
N GLN A 172 19.82 -5.67 3.71
CA GLN A 172 21.05 -6.35 3.31
C GLN A 172 22.24 -5.40 3.30
N GLU A 173 22.09 -4.21 2.70
CA GLU A 173 23.15 -3.21 2.60
C GLU A 173 23.61 -2.74 3.99
N PHE A 174 22.68 -2.46 4.89
CA PHE A 174 23.01 -1.80 6.15
C PHE A 174 23.18 -2.74 7.34
N ALA A 175 22.51 -3.89 7.38
CA ALA A 175 22.58 -4.85 8.49
C ALA A 175 22.94 -6.28 8.07
N GLY A 176 23.09 -6.57 6.77
CA GLY A 176 23.35 -7.93 6.28
C GLY A 176 22.21 -8.89 6.57
N ILE A 177 20.97 -8.38 6.64
CA ILE A 177 19.77 -9.18 6.92
C ILE A 177 19.08 -9.51 5.60
N THR A 178 18.97 -10.81 5.30
CA THR A 178 18.22 -11.34 4.17
C THR A 178 16.86 -11.89 4.60
N SER A 179 15.97 -12.13 3.64
CA SER A 179 14.61 -12.62 3.88
C SER A 179 14.57 -14.03 4.50
N ASP A 180 15.58 -14.87 4.26
CA ASP A 180 15.69 -16.21 4.84
C ASP A 180 16.12 -16.21 6.33
N MET A 181 16.63 -15.08 6.83
CA MET A 181 17.08 -14.94 8.22
C MET A 181 15.96 -14.54 9.19
N ILE A 182 14.78 -14.17 8.69
CA ILE A 182 13.69 -13.58 9.49
C ILE A 182 12.41 -14.43 9.43
N GLY A 183 11.60 -14.33 10.48
CA GLY A 183 10.31 -15.03 10.53
C GLY A 183 9.33 -14.51 9.48
N ARG A 184 8.48 -15.38 8.93
CA ARG A 184 7.51 -15.04 7.87
C ARG A 184 6.07 -15.16 8.35
N VAL A 185 5.27 -14.15 8.02
CA VAL A 185 3.83 -14.12 8.23
C VAL A 185 3.15 -13.96 6.87
N ASP A 186 2.58 -15.07 6.39
CA ASP A 186 1.75 -15.08 5.19
C ASP A 186 0.30 -14.78 5.54
N TYR A 187 -0.24 -13.73 4.94
CA TYR A 187 -1.66 -13.47 4.99
C TYR A 187 -2.36 -14.46 4.07
N LYS A 188 -3.18 -15.35 4.65
CA LYS A 188 -4.13 -16.15 3.86
C LYS A 188 -5.00 -15.18 3.07
N LYS A 189 -4.79 -15.08 1.77
CA LYS A 189 -5.68 -14.33 0.88
C LYS A 189 -7.06 -14.98 0.97
N LYS A 190 -7.98 -14.35 1.71
CA LYS A 190 -9.40 -14.69 1.65
C LYS A 190 -9.91 -14.16 0.30
N GLY A 191 -9.81 -15.03 -0.67
CA GLY A 191 -9.97 -14.78 -2.10
C GLY A 191 -8.90 -15.62 -2.78
N LYS A 192 -9.28 -16.60 -3.61
CA LYS A 192 -8.33 -17.39 -4.40
C LYS A 192 -7.40 -16.42 -5.11
N ALA A 193 -6.20 -16.22 -4.58
CA ALA A 193 -5.07 -15.97 -5.43
C ALA A 193 -4.49 -17.32 -5.69
N ASP A 194 -4.47 -17.67 -6.97
CA ASP A 194 -3.78 -18.83 -7.46
C ASP A 194 -2.35 -18.82 -6.90
N ALA A 195 -2.05 -19.89 -6.17
CA ALA A 195 -0.70 -20.22 -5.79
C ALA A 195 0.05 -20.55 -7.08
N GLY A 196 1.16 -19.85 -7.31
CA GLY A 196 2.03 -20.06 -8.47
C GLY A 196 1.77 -19.09 -9.62
N ILE A 197 2.00 -17.79 -9.38
CA ILE A 197 2.45 -16.91 -10.46
C ILE A 197 3.92 -16.66 -10.16
N GLN A 198 4.81 -17.40 -10.82
CA GLN A 198 6.11 -16.80 -11.15
C GLN A 198 5.77 -15.48 -11.83
N GLU A 199 6.37 -14.37 -11.42
CA GLU A 199 6.17 -13.09 -12.08
C GLU A 199 6.63 -13.19 -13.54
N GLU A 200 5.76 -13.68 -14.40
CA GLU A 200 5.90 -13.53 -15.83
C GLU A 200 5.69 -12.06 -16.14
N ALA A 201 6.74 -11.45 -16.70
CA ALA A 201 6.77 -10.05 -17.05
C ALA A 201 5.50 -9.67 -17.82
N VAL A 202 4.84 -8.61 -17.36
CA VAL A 202 3.69 -8.02 -18.05
C VAL A 202 4.15 -7.57 -19.43
N LYS A 203 3.55 -8.13 -20.48
CA LYS A 203 3.82 -7.74 -21.87
C LYS A 203 2.84 -6.65 -22.27
N LYS A 204 3.30 -5.74 -23.14
CA LYS A 204 2.53 -4.61 -23.67
C LYS A 204 2.42 -4.75 -25.19
N VAL A 205 1.21 -4.54 -25.71
CA VAL A 205 0.96 -4.41 -27.15
C VAL A 205 0.05 -3.21 -27.40
N VAL A 206 0.33 -2.43 -28.44
CA VAL A 206 -0.52 -1.31 -28.86
C VAL A 206 -1.19 -1.70 -30.17
N SER A 207 -2.52 -1.66 -30.21
CA SER A 207 -3.29 -2.16 -31.35
C SER A 207 -4.75 -1.75 -31.34
N LYS A 208 -5.39 -1.80 -32.51
CA LYS A 208 -6.85 -1.76 -32.61
C LYS A 208 -7.48 -3.08 -32.13
N ILE A 209 -8.65 -2.96 -31.52
CA ILE A 209 -9.43 -4.10 -31.04
C ILE A 209 -10.40 -4.49 -32.15
N SER A 210 -10.40 -5.76 -32.53
CA SER A 210 -11.26 -6.27 -33.61
C SER A 210 -12.55 -6.91 -33.11
N ASP A 211 -12.58 -7.44 -31.88
CA ASP A 211 -13.75 -8.10 -31.31
C ASP A 211 -13.71 -8.13 -29.78
N VAL A 212 -14.89 -8.04 -29.15
CA VAL A 212 -15.06 -8.18 -27.69
C VAL A 212 -16.27 -9.06 -27.40
N ARG A 213 -16.03 -10.24 -26.81
CA ARG A 213 -17.06 -11.24 -26.49
C ARG A 213 -17.21 -11.46 -25.00
N LYS A 214 -18.43 -11.76 -24.58
CA LYS A 214 -18.77 -12.19 -23.22
C LYS A 214 -19.07 -13.69 -23.24
N GLN A 215 -18.37 -14.45 -22.41
CA GLN A 215 -18.60 -15.88 -22.19
C GLN A 215 -18.99 -16.10 -20.73
N THR A 216 -20.12 -16.75 -20.51
CA THR A 216 -20.55 -17.19 -19.18
C THR A 216 -20.36 -18.69 -19.04
N GLY A 217 -19.92 -19.14 -17.88
CA GLY A 217 -19.74 -20.56 -17.61
C GLY A 217 -19.84 -20.87 -16.13
N ARG A 218 -19.69 -22.14 -15.78
CA ARG A 218 -19.67 -22.62 -14.39
C ARG A 218 -18.34 -23.30 -14.11
N THR A 219 -17.69 -22.91 -13.01
CA THR A 219 -16.39 -23.48 -12.59
C THR A 219 -16.58 -24.92 -12.11
N LYS A 220 -15.49 -25.70 -12.06
CA LYS A 220 -15.50 -27.08 -11.50
C LYS A 220 -16.03 -27.17 -10.06
N SER A 221 -16.01 -26.05 -9.33
CA SER A 221 -16.58 -25.89 -7.98
C SER A 221 -18.03 -25.40 -7.95
N GLY A 222 -18.73 -25.40 -9.09
CA GLY A 222 -20.15 -25.04 -9.19
C GLY A 222 -20.45 -23.54 -9.18
N LYS A 223 -19.44 -22.66 -9.17
CA LYS A 223 -19.64 -21.20 -9.17
C LYS A 223 -19.73 -20.66 -10.60
N ASP A 224 -20.72 -19.83 -10.86
CA ASP A 224 -20.88 -19.16 -12.15
C ASP A 224 -19.79 -18.09 -12.33
N PHE A 225 -19.26 -17.94 -13.54
CA PHE A 225 -18.27 -16.93 -13.90
C PHE A 225 -18.62 -16.28 -15.22
N THR A 226 -18.19 -15.02 -15.37
CA THR A 226 -18.23 -14.27 -16.62
C THR A 226 -16.81 -13.95 -17.02
N LYS A 227 -16.42 -14.39 -18.22
CA LYS A 227 -15.12 -14.15 -18.84
C LYS A 227 -15.32 -13.32 -20.10
N TYR A 228 -14.51 -12.29 -20.27
CA TYR A 228 -14.50 -11.45 -21.45
C TYR A 228 -13.29 -11.80 -22.32
N ILE A 229 -13.51 -11.85 -23.62
CA ILE A 229 -12.49 -12.18 -24.62
C ILE A 229 -12.34 -10.97 -25.54
N ILE A 230 -11.14 -10.44 -25.64
CA ILE A 230 -10.76 -9.27 -26.41
C ILE A 230 -9.79 -9.75 -27.50
N ARG A 231 -10.08 -9.45 -28.77
CA ARG A 231 -9.25 -9.84 -29.90
C ARG A 231 -8.62 -8.63 -30.56
N ASN A 232 -7.39 -8.81 -31.01
CA ASN A 232 -6.69 -7.93 -31.93
C ASN A 232 -6.14 -8.81 -33.06
N GLY A 233 -6.86 -8.85 -34.18
CA GLY A 233 -6.52 -9.71 -35.32
C GLY A 233 -6.43 -11.18 -34.91
N ASN A 234 -5.21 -11.74 -34.95
CA ASN A 234 -4.92 -13.14 -34.62
C ASN A 234 -4.64 -13.39 -33.12
N SER A 235 -4.54 -12.34 -32.31
CA SER A 235 -4.25 -12.46 -30.88
C SER A 235 -5.52 -12.37 -30.05
N GLU A 236 -5.64 -13.25 -29.05
CA GLU A 236 -6.75 -13.28 -28.11
C GLU A 236 -6.24 -13.03 -26.69
N TYR A 237 -6.96 -12.16 -25.98
CA TYR A 237 -6.72 -11.79 -24.59
C TYR A 237 -7.99 -12.00 -23.80
N SER A 238 -7.88 -12.42 -22.55
CA SER A 238 -9.06 -12.67 -21.74
C SER A 238 -8.99 -12.04 -20.36
N THR A 239 -10.12 -11.59 -19.83
CA THR A 239 -10.20 -10.95 -18.52
C THR A 239 -11.50 -11.30 -17.80
N LEU A 240 -11.48 -11.29 -16.47
CA LEU A 240 -12.69 -11.36 -15.64
C LEU A 240 -13.20 -9.96 -15.24
N SER A 241 -12.46 -8.90 -15.60
CA SER A 241 -12.82 -7.51 -15.30
C SER A 241 -13.82 -6.97 -16.32
N GLU A 242 -15.04 -6.69 -15.87
CA GLU A 242 -16.05 -6.01 -16.70
C GLU A 242 -15.60 -4.60 -17.10
N SER A 243 -14.87 -3.89 -16.23
CA SER A 243 -14.35 -2.55 -16.53
C SER A 243 -13.40 -2.57 -17.72
N ASN A 244 -12.47 -3.54 -17.77
CA ASN A 244 -11.53 -3.67 -18.88
C ASN A 244 -12.27 -4.04 -20.18
N ALA A 245 -13.29 -4.90 -20.10
CA ALA A 245 -14.11 -5.25 -21.25
C ALA A 245 -14.91 -4.05 -21.78
N ARG A 246 -15.42 -3.18 -20.91
CA ARG A 246 -16.10 -1.93 -21.30
C ARG A 246 -15.16 -0.95 -21.99
N ILE A 247 -13.93 -0.81 -21.48
CA ILE A 247 -12.89 0.01 -22.14
C ILE A 247 -12.60 -0.57 -23.52
N ALA A 248 -12.33 -1.88 -23.62
CA ALA A 248 -12.09 -2.54 -24.90
C ALA A 248 -13.24 -2.34 -25.91
N LYS A 249 -14.48 -2.49 -25.45
CA LYS A 249 -15.67 -2.28 -26.29
C LYS A 249 -15.80 -0.83 -26.75
N LYS A 250 -15.58 0.12 -25.85
CA LYS A 250 -15.57 1.56 -26.19
C LYS A 250 -14.48 1.89 -27.20
N THR A 251 -13.27 1.36 -27.02
CA THR A 251 -12.14 1.54 -27.95
C THR A 251 -12.49 0.98 -29.33
N MET A 252 -13.05 -0.23 -29.38
CA MET A 252 -13.47 -0.88 -30.63
C MET A 252 -14.58 -0.08 -31.34
N ASP A 253 -15.62 0.31 -30.62
CA ASP A 253 -16.76 1.05 -31.18
C ASP A 253 -16.36 2.47 -31.65
N SER A 254 -15.30 3.03 -31.07
CA SER A 254 -14.76 4.37 -31.42
C SER A 254 -13.60 4.32 -32.42
N ASP A 255 -13.23 3.13 -32.91
CA ASP A 255 -12.07 2.89 -33.80
C ASP A 255 -10.73 3.49 -33.30
N LEU A 256 -10.54 3.51 -31.98
CA LEU A 256 -9.34 4.04 -31.32
C LEU A 256 -8.27 2.96 -31.13
N TRP A 257 -7.04 3.38 -30.84
CA TRP A 257 -5.98 2.46 -30.45
C TRP A 257 -6.07 2.13 -28.96
N ALA A 258 -5.76 0.88 -28.59
CA ALA A 258 -5.62 0.46 -27.22
C ALA A 258 -4.22 -0.08 -26.95
N GLU A 259 -3.72 0.25 -25.78
CA GLU A 259 -2.57 -0.37 -25.17
C GLU A 259 -3.06 -1.48 -24.23
N ILE A 260 -2.71 -2.71 -24.57
CA ILE A 260 -3.12 -3.93 -23.87
C ILE A 260 -1.94 -4.46 -23.08
N HIS A 261 -2.14 -4.60 -21.77
CA HIS A 261 -1.18 -5.21 -20.84
C HIS A 261 -1.67 -6.61 -20.50
N TYR A 262 -0.81 -7.61 -20.67
CA TYR A 262 -1.21 -9.00 -20.45
C TYR A 262 -0.06 -9.87 -19.93
N LYS A 263 -0.44 -11.00 -19.32
CA LYS A 263 0.46 -12.07 -18.90
C LYS A 263 0.16 -13.33 -19.73
N SER A 264 1.20 -13.95 -20.28
CA SER A 264 1.05 -15.16 -21.11
C SER A 264 1.03 -16.42 -20.24
N THR A 265 -0.15 -16.87 -19.84
CA THR A 265 -0.28 -18.07 -19.00
C THR A 265 -0.41 -19.34 -19.84
N GLN A 266 -0.31 -20.52 -19.20
CA GLN A 266 -0.63 -21.82 -19.82
C GLN A 266 -2.07 -21.92 -20.39
N TYR A 267 -2.97 -21.00 -19.99
CA TYR A 267 -4.36 -20.94 -20.45
C TYR A 267 -4.61 -19.83 -21.49
N GLY A 268 -3.55 -19.20 -22.00
CA GLY A 268 -3.60 -18.08 -22.93
C GLY A 268 -3.19 -16.75 -22.30
N ASN A 269 -3.39 -15.66 -23.05
CA ASN A 269 -3.03 -14.31 -22.59
C ASN A 269 -4.10 -13.76 -21.65
N ASP A 270 -3.74 -13.58 -20.39
CA ASP A 270 -4.59 -12.97 -19.37
C ASP A 270 -4.38 -11.45 -19.36
N LEU A 271 -5.42 -10.70 -19.68
CA LEU A 271 -5.40 -9.25 -19.78
C LEU A 271 -5.50 -8.64 -18.39
N THR A 272 -4.43 -7.95 -18.00
CA THR A 272 -4.31 -7.30 -16.70
C THR A 272 -4.86 -5.88 -16.74
N GLU A 273 -4.57 -5.13 -17.80
CA GLU A 273 -4.97 -3.73 -17.96
C GLU A 273 -5.14 -3.39 -19.45
N ILE A 274 -6.03 -2.44 -19.74
CA ILE A 274 -6.20 -1.89 -21.08
C ILE A 274 -6.53 -0.40 -20.98
N CYS A 275 -5.84 0.42 -21.77
CA CYS A 275 -6.09 1.86 -21.86
C CYS A 275 -6.18 2.31 -23.31
N ILE A 276 -6.95 3.37 -23.55
CA ILE A 276 -7.02 4.05 -24.85
C ILE A 276 -5.74 4.86 -25.02
N CYS A 277 -5.11 4.77 -26.18
CA CYS A 277 -3.89 5.50 -26.49
C CYS A 277 -3.91 6.06 -27.93
N ASP A 278 -2.93 6.89 -28.22
CA ASP A 278 -2.67 7.38 -29.57
C ASP A 278 -2.03 6.28 -30.44
N PRO A 279 -2.20 6.36 -31.78
CA PRO A 279 -1.54 5.44 -32.69
C PRO A 279 -0.01 5.42 -32.48
N PRO A 280 0.66 4.27 -32.63
CA PRO A 280 2.11 4.21 -32.56
C PRO A 280 2.72 5.07 -33.67
N VAL A 281 3.76 5.84 -33.34
CA VAL A 281 4.46 6.74 -34.27
C VAL A 281 5.10 5.88 -35.37
N GLY A 282 4.52 5.85 -36.58
CA GLY A 282 5.10 5.14 -37.72
C GLY A 282 4.15 4.56 -38.77
N GLU A 283 2.83 4.60 -38.63
CA GLU A 283 1.92 4.29 -39.75
C GLU A 283 1.57 5.56 -40.54
N PRO A 284 1.67 5.55 -41.89
CA PRO A 284 1.26 6.68 -42.71
C PRO A 284 -0.24 6.89 -42.55
N SER A 285 -0.65 8.12 -42.22
CA SER A 285 -2.07 8.46 -42.29
C SER A 285 -2.49 8.40 -43.76
N ASP A 286 -3.42 7.51 -44.09
CA ASP A 286 -4.15 7.51 -45.37
C ASP A 286 -5.08 8.75 -45.46
N ARG A 287 -4.47 9.93 -45.45
CA ARG A 287 -5.10 11.22 -45.72
C ARG A 287 -4.24 11.99 -46.72
N GLU A 288 -4.04 11.39 -47.89
CA GLU A 288 -3.67 12.09 -49.12
C GLU A 288 -3.94 11.20 -50.34
N ALA A 289 -5.23 10.91 -50.61
CA ALA A 289 -5.73 10.48 -51.92
C ALA A 289 -7.27 10.51 -51.98
N ALA A 290 -7.85 11.71 -52.09
CA ALA A 290 -9.06 12.03 -52.84
C ALA A 290 -9.37 13.54 -52.71
#